data_AF-A0A8H7ZPF2-F1
#
_entry.id   AF-A0A8H7ZPF2-F1
#
_cell.length_a   1.000
_cell.length_b   1.000
_cell.length_c   1.000
_cell.angle_alpha   90.00
_cell.angle_beta   90.00
_cell.angle_gamma   90.00
#
_symmetry.space_group_name_H-M   'P 1'
#
loop_
_entity.id
_entity.type
_entity.pdbx_description
1 polymer ?
#
loop_
_entity_poly.entity_id
_entity_poly.type
_entity_poly.pdbx_seq_one_letter_code
_entity_poly.pdbx_strand_id
1 'polypeptide(L)'
;MKAFVFAAAAAAAAVVLAGSNAASAQDVNSAFVTKCPAGQWALTFDDGPSALTPELLQLLQTAGVPASFFVLGVQLENAEFARSTKAAFDAGHLIASHTYDHLDLNTLTAAQVKDQMVRTEASIKSVIGFTPNYMRPPFGNCGPVCAGVMKELGYTVSSWDVDSNDWKVKDTPEQAKVID
;
A
#
# COMPACT_ATOMS: atom_id res chain seq x y z
N MET A 1 -21.59 18.67 -19.71
CA MET A 1 -21.52 18.91 -18.25
C MET A 1 -20.10 19.33 -17.92
N LYS A 2 -19.94 20.42 -17.17
CA LYS A 2 -18.66 21.10 -16.95
C LYS A 2 -17.82 20.30 -15.95
N ALA A 3 -16.66 19.82 -16.41
CA ALA A 3 -15.60 19.29 -15.56
C ALA A 3 -14.92 20.45 -14.83
N PHE A 4 -14.71 20.31 -13.52
CA PHE A 4 -13.81 21.16 -12.76
C PHE A 4 -12.59 20.33 -12.37
N VAL A 5 -11.45 20.65 -12.98
CA VAL A 5 -10.11 20.30 -12.52
C VAL A 5 -9.61 21.50 -11.73
N PHE A 6 -9.12 21.31 -10.51
CA PHE A 6 -8.33 22.33 -9.82
C PHE A 6 -6.95 21.78 -9.48
N ALA A 7 -5.94 22.53 -9.91
CA ALA A 7 -4.53 22.37 -9.59
C ALA A 7 -4.14 23.29 -8.42
N ALA A 8 -3.22 22.79 -7.59
CA ALA A 8 -2.24 23.41 -6.68
C ALA A 8 -2.49 24.79 -6.02
N ALA A 9 -2.16 24.88 -4.73
CA ALA A 9 -1.66 26.10 -4.09
C ALA A 9 -0.58 25.76 -3.05
N ALA A 10 0.47 26.58 -2.98
CA ALA A 10 1.55 26.54 -1.99
C ALA A 10 1.42 27.71 -1.00
N ALA A 11 1.77 27.53 0.28
CA ALA A 11 2.24 28.59 1.17
C ALA A 11 2.89 28.09 2.48
N ALA A 12 4.10 28.61 2.72
CA ALA A 12 4.93 28.93 3.91
C ALA A 12 4.70 28.36 5.35
N ALA A 13 5.87 28.18 6.01
CA ALA A 13 6.22 27.86 7.42
C ALA A 13 5.68 28.84 8.49
N ALA A 14 5.69 28.65 9.83
CA ALA A 14 6.10 27.65 10.83
C ALA A 14 5.38 28.00 12.17
N VAL A 15 5.30 27.09 13.15
CA VAL A 15 5.50 27.33 14.61
C VAL A 15 5.52 25.96 15.33
N VAL A 16 6.55 25.74 16.16
CA VAL A 16 6.67 24.60 17.08
C VAL A 16 6.04 24.98 18.42
N LEU A 17 5.17 24.12 18.95
CA LEU A 17 4.83 24.06 20.36
C LEU A 17 4.91 22.60 20.82
N ALA A 18 5.80 22.35 21.79
CA ALA A 18 6.02 21.04 22.38
C ALA A 18 4.87 20.66 23.33
N GLY A 19 4.37 19.44 23.18
CA GLY A 19 3.44 18.78 24.11
C GLY A 19 3.70 17.28 24.07
N SER A 20 4.23 16.76 25.16
CA SER A 20 4.64 15.37 25.35
C SER A 20 3.46 14.41 25.42
N ASN A 21 3.48 13.37 24.59
CA ASN A 21 2.83 12.09 24.81
C ASN A 21 3.78 10.99 24.33
N ALA A 22 3.86 9.89 25.09
CA ALA A 22 4.79 8.80 24.86
C ALA A 22 4.70 8.27 23.42
N ALA A 23 5.73 8.54 22.62
CA ALA A 23 5.87 8.01 21.27
C ALA A 23 6.04 6.49 21.35
N SER A 24 5.11 5.77 20.72
CA SER A 24 5.34 4.38 20.33
C SER A 24 6.61 4.34 19.48
N ALA A 25 7.41 3.28 19.59
CA ALA A 25 8.64 3.08 18.80
C ALA A 25 8.42 3.05 17.27
N GLN A 26 7.18 3.26 16.80
CA GLN A 26 6.77 3.45 15.41
C GLN A 26 7.04 4.86 14.87
N ASP A 27 7.18 5.89 15.72
CA ASP A 27 7.27 7.30 15.29
C ASP A 27 8.70 7.79 14.96
N VAL A 28 9.72 6.93 15.02
CA VAL A 28 11.14 7.33 14.87
C VAL A 28 11.66 7.37 13.43
N ASN A 29 10.81 7.19 12.41
CA ASN A 29 11.22 7.27 11.02
C ASN A 29 10.19 8.07 10.21
N SER A 30 10.64 9.14 9.57
CA SER A 30 9.89 9.95 8.59
C SER A 30 9.42 9.18 7.34
N ALA A 31 9.51 7.85 7.36
CA ALA A 31 9.16 6.95 6.27
C ALA A 31 7.85 6.20 6.53
N PHE A 32 7.18 6.36 7.69
CA PHE A 32 5.87 5.74 7.94
C PHE A 32 4.72 6.69 7.59
N VAL A 33 3.81 6.25 6.73
CA VAL A 33 2.57 6.95 6.39
C VAL A 33 1.41 6.18 7.00
N THR A 34 0.77 6.76 8.01
CA THR A 34 -0.33 6.13 8.76
C THR A 34 -1.68 6.78 8.51
N LYS A 35 -1.71 7.94 7.86
CA LYS A 35 -2.93 8.70 7.57
C LYS A 35 -2.76 9.54 6.30
N CYS A 36 -3.87 9.80 5.64
CA CYS A 36 -3.91 10.78 4.56
C CYS A 36 -3.89 12.23 5.11
N PRO A 37 -3.47 13.22 4.32
CA PRO A 37 -3.69 14.63 4.64
C PRO A 37 -5.18 14.92 4.87
N ALA A 38 -5.48 15.96 5.65
CA ALA A 38 -6.86 16.34 5.96
C ALA A 38 -7.69 16.58 4.69
N GLY A 39 -8.90 16.00 4.64
CA GLY A 39 -9.80 16.09 3.50
C GLY A 39 -9.43 15.16 2.33
N GLN A 40 -8.46 14.26 2.50
CA GLN A 40 -8.08 13.25 1.53
C GLN A 40 -8.29 11.85 2.10
N TRP A 41 -8.47 10.89 1.21
CA TRP A 41 -8.56 9.47 1.52
C TRP A 41 -7.84 8.67 0.43
N ALA A 42 -7.42 7.46 0.77
CA ALA A 42 -6.83 6.52 -0.17
C ALA A 42 -7.47 5.15 0.03
N LEU A 43 -8.09 4.63 -1.02
CA LEU A 43 -8.57 3.25 -1.03
C LEU A 43 -7.41 2.33 -1.40
N THR A 44 -7.16 1.34 -0.57
CA THR A 44 -6.02 0.43 -0.72
C THR A 44 -6.45 -1.02 -0.61
N PHE A 45 -5.86 -1.90 -1.42
CA PHE A 45 -6.11 -3.33 -1.42
C PHE A 45 -4.79 -4.09 -1.30
N ASP A 46 -4.76 -5.06 -0.39
CA ASP A 46 -3.58 -5.90 -0.12
C ASP A 46 -3.77 -7.31 -0.71
N ASP A 47 -2.74 -8.15 -0.60
CA ASP A 47 -2.71 -9.59 -0.93
C ASP A 47 -2.94 -10.00 -2.39
N GLY A 48 -3.32 -9.04 -3.23
CA GLY A 48 -3.47 -9.24 -4.67
C GLY A 48 -2.14 -9.27 -5.44
N PRO A 49 -2.21 -9.33 -6.78
CA PRO A 49 -3.40 -9.61 -7.57
C PRO A 49 -4.00 -11.01 -7.31
N SER A 50 -5.28 -11.15 -7.58
CA SER A 50 -6.04 -12.40 -7.46
C SER A 50 -7.02 -12.55 -8.63
N ALA A 51 -7.79 -13.65 -8.64
CA ALA A 51 -8.83 -13.87 -9.64
C ALA A 51 -9.95 -12.80 -9.62
N LEU A 52 -10.12 -12.07 -8.51
CA LEU A 52 -11.13 -11.00 -8.36
C LEU A 52 -10.61 -9.63 -8.81
N THR A 53 -9.30 -9.46 -8.99
CA THR A 53 -8.71 -8.17 -9.37
C THR A 53 -9.34 -7.59 -10.66
N PRO A 54 -9.58 -8.36 -11.75
CA PRO A 54 -10.23 -7.82 -12.94
C PRO A 54 -11.64 -7.25 -12.72
N GLU A 55 -12.43 -7.87 -11.84
CA GLU A 55 -13.77 -7.38 -11.49
C GLU A 55 -13.68 -6.10 -10.66
N LEU A 56 -12.79 -6.08 -9.67
CA LEU A 56 -12.51 -4.90 -8.86
C LEU A 56 -12.09 -3.70 -9.71
N LEU A 57 -11.22 -3.90 -10.71
CA LEU A 57 -10.79 -2.84 -11.62
C LEU A 57 -11.96 -2.26 -12.43
N GLN A 58 -12.91 -3.09 -12.87
CA GLN A 58 -14.12 -2.61 -13.57
C GLN A 58 -15.00 -1.76 -12.65
N LEU A 59 -15.15 -2.16 -11.38
CA LEU A 59 -15.90 -1.39 -10.39
C LEU A 59 -15.24 -0.04 -10.11
N LEU A 60 -13.91 -0.02 -9.91
CA LEU A 60 -13.14 1.21 -9.69
C LEU A 60 -13.22 2.14 -10.90
N GLN A 61 -13.13 1.60 -12.12
CA GLN A 61 -13.28 2.37 -13.36
C GLN A 61 -14.69 2.98 -13.48
N THR A 62 -15.73 2.20 -13.18
CA THR A 62 -17.13 2.67 -13.23
C THR A 62 -17.38 3.76 -12.19
N ALA A 63 -16.79 3.63 -11.00
CA ALA A 63 -16.87 4.64 -9.94
C ALA A 63 -15.99 5.86 -10.19
N GLY A 64 -15.02 5.78 -11.12
CA GLY A 64 -14.04 6.84 -11.35
C GLY A 64 -13.08 7.06 -10.17
N VAL A 65 -12.81 6.00 -9.40
CA VAL A 65 -12.03 6.07 -8.16
C VAL A 65 -10.63 5.46 -8.37
N PRO A 66 -9.54 6.23 -8.21
CA PRO A 66 -8.20 5.66 -8.15
C PRO A 66 -8.01 4.90 -6.83
N ALA A 67 -7.09 3.94 -6.84
CA ALA A 67 -6.81 3.06 -5.71
C ALA A 67 -5.33 2.69 -5.70
N SER A 68 -4.87 2.13 -4.60
CA SER A 68 -3.52 1.58 -4.45
C SER A 68 -3.59 0.08 -4.21
N PHE A 69 -2.74 -0.69 -4.90
CA PHE A 69 -2.64 -2.14 -4.75
C PHE A 69 -1.27 -2.48 -4.16
N PHE A 70 -1.26 -3.01 -2.95
CA PHE A 70 -0.07 -3.59 -2.34
C PHE A 70 0.00 -5.06 -2.74
N VAL A 71 0.84 -5.35 -3.73
CA VAL A 71 0.84 -6.67 -4.39
C VAL A 71 1.90 -7.60 -3.80
N LEU A 72 1.58 -8.89 -3.77
CA LEU A 72 2.52 -9.94 -3.43
C LEU A 72 3.39 -10.30 -4.64
N GLY A 73 4.71 -10.33 -4.45
CA GLY A 73 5.66 -10.66 -5.50
C GLY A 73 5.42 -12.05 -6.12
N VAL A 74 5.06 -13.04 -5.30
CA VAL A 74 4.78 -14.41 -5.74
C VAL A 74 3.56 -14.50 -6.68
N GLN A 75 2.55 -13.66 -6.47
CA GLN A 75 1.33 -13.69 -7.30
C GLN A 75 1.61 -13.26 -8.74
N LEU A 76 2.65 -12.45 -8.97
CA LEU A 76 3.04 -11.97 -10.29
C LEU A 76 3.75 -13.04 -11.14
N GLU A 77 4.09 -14.20 -10.58
CA GLU A 77 4.52 -15.36 -11.37
C GLU A 77 3.38 -15.91 -12.25
N ASN A 78 2.13 -15.69 -11.85
CA ASN A 78 0.98 -16.03 -12.66
C ASN A 78 0.76 -14.97 -13.75
N ALA A 79 0.78 -15.41 -15.02
CA ALA A 79 0.67 -14.51 -16.17
C ALA A 79 -0.66 -13.73 -16.22
N GLU A 80 -1.76 -14.28 -15.73
CA GLU A 80 -3.07 -13.59 -15.71
C GLU A 80 -3.09 -12.48 -14.66
N PHE A 81 -2.48 -12.75 -13.52
CA PHE A 81 -2.33 -11.82 -12.42
C PHE A 81 -1.37 -10.68 -12.78
N ALA A 82 -0.24 -11.00 -13.41
CA ALA A 82 0.67 -10.02 -13.99
C ALA A 82 -0.06 -9.10 -15.00
N ARG A 83 -0.87 -9.66 -15.92
CA ARG A 83 -1.68 -8.86 -16.85
C ARG A 83 -2.66 -7.94 -16.13
N SER A 84 -3.28 -8.42 -15.06
CA SER A 84 -4.25 -7.63 -14.26
C SER A 84 -3.56 -6.50 -13.49
N THR A 85 -2.37 -6.75 -12.91
CA THR A 85 -1.54 -5.71 -12.29
C THR A 85 -1.08 -4.67 -13.31
N LYS A 86 -0.69 -5.09 -14.51
CA LYS A 86 -0.37 -4.15 -15.60
C LYS A 86 -1.58 -3.29 -15.99
N ALA A 87 -2.78 -3.89 -16.11
CA ALA A 87 -3.99 -3.15 -16.40
C ALA A 87 -4.33 -2.14 -15.30
N ALA A 88 -4.16 -2.51 -14.03
CA ALA A 88 -4.32 -1.59 -12.91
C ALA A 88 -3.36 -0.39 -13.00
N PHE A 89 -2.08 -0.64 -13.30
CA PHE A 89 -1.10 0.42 -13.48
C PHE A 89 -1.42 1.34 -14.67
N ASP A 90 -1.76 0.76 -15.82
CA ASP A 90 -2.11 1.52 -17.03
C ASP A 90 -3.38 2.36 -16.85
N ALA A 91 -4.29 1.95 -15.95
CA ALA A 91 -5.49 2.70 -15.56
C ALA A 91 -5.24 3.81 -14.51
N GLY A 92 -3.99 3.99 -14.06
CA GLY A 92 -3.60 5.06 -13.14
C GLY A 92 -3.70 4.70 -11.65
N HIS A 93 -3.85 3.42 -11.31
CA HIS A 93 -3.75 2.95 -9.93
C HIS A 93 -2.28 2.87 -9.48
N LEU A 94 -2.03 3.10 -8.19
CA LEU A 94 -0.70 2.92 -7.61
C LEU A 94 -0.43 1.42 -7.40
N ILE A 95 0.74 0.94 -7.82
CA ILE A 95 1.24 -0.40 -7.50
C ILE A 95 2.37 -0.29 -6.48
N ALA A 96 2.21 -0.96 -5.34
CA ALA A 96 3.13 -0.94 -4.21
C ALA A 96 3.47 -2.36 -3.77
N SER A 97 4.50 -2.53 -2.96
CA SER A 97 4.96 -3.85 -2.50
C SER A 97 4.23 -4.32 -1.23
N HIS A 98 3.82 -5.58 -1.18
CA HIS A 98 3.36 -6.25 0.04
C HIS A 98 4.25 -7.43 0.44
N THR A 99 5.55 -7.37 0.09
CA THR A 99 6.52 -8.48 0.20
C THR A 99 6.26 -9.61 -0.80
N TYR A 100 7.14 -10.62 -0.81
CA TYR A 100 7.05 -11.67 -1.81
C TYR A 100 6.11 -12.78 -1.35
N ASP A 101 6.35 -13.30 -0.14
CA ASP A 101 5.74 -14.50 0.41
C ASP A 101 4.75 -14.19 1.56
N HIS A 102 4.45 -12.92 1.84
CA HIS A 102 3.56 -12.47 2.93
C HIS A 102 3.98 -12.98 4.33
N LEU A 103 5.29 -12.91 4.62
CA LEU A 103 5.85 -13.33 5.92
C LEU A 103 5.81 -12.18 6.93
N ASP A 104 5.64 -12.50 8.22
CA ASP A 104 5.83 -11.53 9.29
C ASP A 104 7.31 -11.10 9.35
N LEU A 105 7.57 -9.85 8.95
CA LEU A 105 8.92 -9.30 8.85
C LEU A 105 9.65 -9.22 10.21
N ASN A 106 8.93 -9.26 11.33
CA ASN A 106 9.53 -9.29 12.66
C ASN A 106 10.18 -10.64 13.00
N THR A 107 9.83 -11.70 12.27
CA THR A 107 10.39 -13.05 12.44
C THR A 107 11.65 -13.28 11.61
N LEU A 108 12.00 -12.31 10.74
CA LEU A 108 13.05 -12.43 9.75
C LEU A 108 14.33 -11.68 10.14
N THR A 109 15.46 -12.17 9.65
CA THR A 109 16.72 -11.42 9.67
C THR A 109 16.67 -10.27 8.65
N ALA A 110 17.55 -9.26 8.80
CA ALA A 110 17.63 -8.14 7.85
C ALA A 110 17.83 -8.59 6.39
N ALA A 111 18.66 -9.62 6.17
CA ALA A 111 18.91 -10.19 4.85
C ALA A 111 17.65 -10.82 4.25
N GLN A 112 16.85 -11.53 5.07
CA GLN A 112 15.59 -12.13 4.63
C GLN A 112 14.52 -11.07 4.36
N VAL A 113 14.43 -10.01 5.18
CA VAL A 113 13.55 -8.86 4.89
C VAL A 113 13.93 -8.22 3.56
N LYS A 114 15.23 -7.99 3.31
CA LYS A 114 15.72 -7.42 2.06
C LYS A 114 15.41 -8.31 0.86
N ASP A 115 15.56 -9.63 0.99
CA ASP A 115 15.20 -10.61 -0.05
C ASP A 115 13.71 -10.52 -0.42
N GLN A 116 12.82 -10.46 0.58
CA GLN A 116 11.38 -10.28 0.37
C GLN A 116 11.06 -9.03 -0.46
N MET A 117 11.77 -7.92 -0.21
CA MET A 117 11.58 -6.68 -0.95
C MET A 117 12.15 -6.76 -2.37
N VAL A 118 13.41 -7.13 -2.52
CA VAL A 118 14.12 -7.12 -3.82
C VAL A 118 13.49 -8.10 -4.81
N ARG A 119 13.03 -9.27 -4.36
CA ARG A 119 12.30 -10.19 -5.23
C ARG A 119 10.98 -9.59 -5.71
N THR A 120 10.26 -8.90 -4.82
CA THR A 120 9.00 -8.23 -5.15
C THR A 120 9.21 -7.04 -6.10
N GLU A 121 10.29 -6.28 -5.91
CA GLU A 121 10.71 -5.22 -6.85
C GLU A 121 10.97 -5.78 -8.25
N ALA A 122 11.69 -6.89 -8.36
CA ALA A 122 11.98 -7.54 -9.63
C ALA A 122 10.70 -8.00 -10.32
N SER A 123 9.79 -8.64 -9.57
CA SER A 123 8.47 -9.05 -10.09
C SER A 123 7.67 -7.84 -10.60
N ILE A 124 7.48 -6.79 -9.78
CA ILE A 124 6.72 -5.61 -10.18
C ILE A 124 7.37 -4.92 -11.39
N LYS A 125 8.69 -4.73 -11.37
CA LYS A 125 9.42 -4.11 -12.48
C LYS A 125 9.30 -4.88 -13.78
N SER A 126 9.26 -6.21 -13.73
CA SER A 126 9.05 -7.03 -14.93
C SER A 126 7.66 -6.83 -15.55
N VAL A 127 6.66 -6.46 -14.74
CA VAL A 127 5.27 -6.28 -15.18
C VAL A 127 5.00 -4.85 -15.67
N ILE A 128 5.47 -3.84 -14.93
CA ILE A 128 5.11 -2.43 -15.19
C ILE A 128 6.29 -1.55 -15.59
N GLY A 129 7.53 -2.05 -15.53
CA GLY A 129 8.75 -1.30 -15.87
C GLY A 129 9.26 -0.37 -14.76
N PHE A 130 8.54 -0.25 -13.64
CA PHE A 130 8.89 0.61 -12.50
C PHE A 130 9.15 -0.20 -11.23
N THR A 131 10.06 0.30 -10.40
CA THR A 131 10.31 -0.22 -9.05
C THR A 131 9.43 0.55 -8.06
N PRO A 132 8.65 -0.12 -7.18
CA PRO A 132 7.81 0.56 -6.20
C PRO A 132 8.67 1.20 -5.11
N ASN A 133 8.25 2.36 -4.60
CA ASN A 133 8.84 3.04 -3.45
C ASN A 133 7.89 3.13 -2.24
N TYR A 134 6.68 2.58 -2.37
CA TYR A 134 5.77 2.32 -1.26
C TYR A 134 5.71 0.83 -0.97
N MET A 135 5.60 0.49 0.31
CA MET A 135 5.31 -0.86 0.75
C MET A 135 4.40 -0.85 1.97
N ARG A 136 3.64 -1.92 2.18
CA ARG A 136 2.93 -2.17 3.43
C ARG A 136 3.46 -3.48 4.01
N PRO A 137 3.82 -3.55 5.29
CA PRO A 137 4.30 -4.78 5.88
C PRO A 137 3.13 -5.74 6.11
N PRO A 138 3.27 -7.04 5.80
CA PRO A 138 2.30 -8.06 6.19
C PRO A 138 1.91 -7.94 7.65
N PHE A 139 0.62 -8.10 7.94
CA PHE A 139 0.04 -7.99 9.29
C PHE A 139 0.20 -6.61 9.97
N GLY A 140 0.72 -5.59 9.27
CA GLY A 140 1.09 -4.31 9.88
C GLY A 140 2.39 -4.35 10.72
N ASN A 141 3.13 -5.46 10.67
CA ASN A 141 4.26 -5.72 11.55
C ASN A 141 5.59 -5.27 10.92
N CYS A 142 6.14 -4.15 11.38
CA CYS A 142 7.47 -3.67 10.97
C CYS A 142 8.25 -3.09 12.15
N GLY A 143 9.00 -3.96 12.83
CA GLY A 143 9.89 -3.63 13.93
C GLY A 143 11.23 -3.04 13.46
N PRO A 144 12.22 -2.89 14.36
CA PRO A 144 13.47 -2.16 14.06
C PRO A 144 14.27 -2.71 12.88
N VAL A 145 14.32 -4.04 12.74
CA VAL A 145 15.00 -4.70 11.61
C VAL A 145 14.33 -4.33 10.29
N CYS A 146 13.00 -4.48 10.23
CA CYS A 146 12.20 -4.10 9.06
C CYS A 146 12.39 -2.61 8.74
N ALA A 147 12.20 -1.72 9.72
CA ALA A 147 12.31 -0.28 9.54
C ALA A 147 13.71 0.16 9.05
N GLY A 148 14.77 -0.52 9.52
CA GLY A 148 16.14 -0.30 9.06
C GLY A 148 16.32 -0.67 7.58
N VAL A 149 15.82 -1.83 7.15
CA VAL A 149 15.88 -2.26 5.75
C VAL A 149 15.04 -1.38 4.85
N MET A 150 13.83 -0.98 5.26
CA MET A 150 12.99 -0.07 4.47
C MET A 150 13.68 1.27 4.25
N LYS A 151 14.36 1.80 5.28
CA LYS A 151 15.17 3.01 5.16
C LYS A 151 16.35 2.84 4.20
N GLU A 152 17.08 1.71 4.28
CA GLU A 152 18.19 1.40 3.38
C GLU A 152 17.75 1.35 1.92
N LEU A 153 16.59 0.72 1.66
CA LEU A 153 16.03 0.56 0.32
C LEU A 153 15.26 1.78 -0.18
N GLY A 154 15.03 2.80 0.66
CA GLY A 154 14.31 4.01 0.28
C GLY A 154 12.78 3.84 0.20
N TYR A 155 12.22 2.87 0.92
CA TYR A 155 10.78 2.65 0.99
C TYR A 155 10.09 3.63 1.93
N THR A 156 8.92 4.09 1.50
CA THR A 156 7.87 4.59 2.38
C THR A 156 7.01 3.42 2.84
N VAL A 157 6.93 3.23 4.16
CA VAL A 157 6.11 2.22 4.82
C VAL A 157 4.71 2.77 5.04
N SER A 158 3.72 2.22 4.33
CA SER A 158 2.32 2.59 4.49
C SER A 158 1.65 1.67 5.51
N SER A 159 0.92 2.26 6.46
CA SER A 159 -0.05 1.58 7.30
C SER A 159 -1.47 1.94 6.82
N TRP A 160 -2.44 1.93 7.73
CA TRP A 160 -3.81 2.38 7.56
C TRP A 160 -4.28 3.16 8.80
N ASP A 161 -5.23 4.07 8.60
CA ASP A 161 -5.99 4.75 9.65
C ASP A 161 -7.34 4.06 9.92
N VAL A 162 -7.93 3.45 8.88
CA VAL A 162 -9.19 2.70 8.93
C VAL A 162 -8.96 1.28 8.40
N ASP A 163 -9.39 0.28 9.17
CA ASP A 163 -9.41 -1.15 8.77
C ASP A 163 -10.87 -1.60 8.57
N SER A 164 -11.20 -2.01 7.35
CA SER A 164 -12.54 -2.52 7.00
C SER A 164 -12.87 -3.84 7.70
N ASN A 165 -11.86 -4.59 8.15
CA ASN A 165 -11.97 -5.96 8.65
C ASN A 165 -12.65 -6.92 7.66
N ASP A 166 -12.56 -6.64 6.36
CA ASP A 166 -13.12 -7.48 5.28
C ASP A 166 -12.60 -8.92 5.33
N TRP A 167 -11.33 -9.11 5.67
CA TRP A 167 -10.68 -10.41 5.87
C TRP A 167 -11.33 -11.28 6.97
N LYS A 168 -12.14 -10.70 7.87
CA LYS A 168 -12.89 -11.43 8.90
C LYS A 168 -14.29 -11.83 8.44
N VAL A 169 -14.81 -11.21 7.39
CA VAL A 169 -16.16 -11.45 6.90
C VAL A 169 -16.20 -12.84 6.27
N LYS A 170 -17.05 -13.71 6.82
CA LYS A 170 -17.37 -15.00 6.22
C LYS A 170 -18.51 -14.79 5.23
N ASP A 171 -18.39 -15.30 3.99
CA ASP A 171 -19.32 -15.28 2.84
C ASP A 171 -20.82 -15.05 3.14
N THR A 172 -21.14 -13.89 3.69
CA THR A 172 -22.49 -13.43 3.98
C THR A 172 -22.57 -12.04 3.40
N PRO A 173 -23.37 -11.83 2.34
CA PRO A 173 -23.40 -10.59 1.55
C PRO A 173 -23.75 -9.29 2.30
N GLU A 174 -23.95 -9.31 3.63
CA GLU A 174 -24.68 -8.27 4.36
C GLU A 174 -23.81 -7.44 5.33
N GLN A 175 -22.47 -7.62 5.37
CA GLN A 175 -21.64 -7.00 6.41
C GLN A 175 -20.67 -5.91 5.95
N ALA A 176 -20.89 -5.30 4.77
CA ALA A 176 -20.23 -4.04 4.45
C ALA A 176 -20.86 -2.92 5.29
N LYS A 177 -20.38 -2.74 6.52
CA LYS A 177 -20.71 -1.57 7.33
C LYS A 177 -20.14 -0.37 6.59
N VAL A 178 -21.01 0.50 6.08
CA VAL A 178 -20.60 1.80 5.55
C VAL A 178 -19.87 2.51 6.69
N ILE A 179 -18.59 2.80 6.49
CA ILE A 179 -17.80 3.61 7.42
C ILE A 179 -18.09 5.05 7.02
N ASP A 180 -18.93 5.71 7.81
CA ASP A 180 -19.36 7.10 7.69
C ASP A 180 -18.41 8.09 8.40
#